data_AF-A0A357EMV7-F1
#
_entry.id   AF-A0A357EMV7-F1
#
_cell.length_a   1.000
_cell.length_b   1.000
_cell.length_c   1.000
_cell.angle_alpha   90.00
_cell.angle_beta   90.00
_cell.angle_gamma   90.00
#
_symmetry.space_group_name_H-M   'P 1'
#
loop_
_entity.id
_entity.type
_entity.pdbx_description
1 polymer ?
#
loop_
_entity_poly.entity_id
_entity_poly.type
_entity_poly.pdbx_seq_one_letter_code
_entity_poly.pdbx_strand_id
1 'polypeptide(L)'
;MPPDQPVGVEDAQLVARSLTQDHEAFGQLIDRHAAKIVNLAYRMVGNRAEAEDLAQEAFLTAFKALSTFRADSKFSTWLYRIATNKCKDWLRVKRPGMGQQDVDIDETLDIHIAEEQTPERLLSQQQVAQELEQAIQRLPPLYREAFVLKHIEGLSYEEMEAILGVNSDTLKMRVYKGRLQLSRELVSLNPAQ
;
A
#
# COMPACT_ATOMS: atom_id res chain seq x y z
N MET A 1 36.85 -12.30 -6.24
CA MET A 1 36.52 -10.95 -5.77
C MET A 1 35.75 -10.27 -6.89
N PRO A 2 34.44 -10.04 -6.78
CA PRO A 2 33.73 -9.20 -7.73
C PRO A 2 33.88 -7.73 -7.31
N PRO A 3 34.21 -6.82 -8.26
CA PRO A 3 34.24 -5.39 -8.02
C PRO A 3 32.84 -4.78 -8.14
N ASP A 4 32.60 -3.72 -7.38
CA ASP A 4 31.68 -2.62 -7.69
C ASP A 4 30.16 -2.93 -7.78
N GLN A 5 29.56 -3.32 -6.65
CA GLN A 5 28.16 -2.94 -6.40
C GLN A 5 28.18 -1.54 -5.79
N PRO A 6 27.51 -0.52 -6.36
CA PRO A 6 27.40 0.77 -5.71
C PRO A 6 26.70 0.52 -4.38
N VAL A 7 27.42 0.76 -3.28
CA VAL A 7 26.89 0.73 -1.92
C VAL A 7 25.79 1.78 -1.89
N GLY A 8 24.54 1.34 -2.11
CA GLY A 8 23.41 2.24 -2.25
C GLY A 8 23.32 3.13 -1.02
N VAL A 9 23.48 4.44 -1.22
CA VAL A 9 23.36 5.45 -0.15
C VAL A 9 22.03 5.21 0.57
N GLU A 10 22.08 4.96 1.88
CA GLU A 10 20.89 4.64 2.67
C GLU A 10 19.94 5.84 2.70
N ASP A 11 18.62 5.60 2.77
CA ASP A 11 17.60 6.67 2.79
C ASP A 11 17.92 7.74 3.85
N ALA A 12 18.43 7.34 5.01
CA ALA A 12 18.83 8.24 6.09
C ALA A 12 19.91 9.26 5.65
N GLN A 13 20.89 8.82 4.84
CA GLN A 13 21.95 9.69 4.34
C GLN A 13 21.42 10.66 3.28
N LEU A 14 20.54 10.19 2.39
CA LEU A 14 19.88 11.06 1.40
C LEU A 14 18.97 12.10 2.07
N VAL A 15 18.25 11.72 3.13
CA VAL A 15 17.46 12.65 3.95
C VAL A 15 18.37 13.71 4.59
N ALA A 16 19.47 13.31 5.23
CA ALA A 16 20.39 14.24 5.87
C ALA A 16 20.96 15.27 4.87
N ARG A 17 21.36 14.82 3.67
CA ARG A 17 21.81 15.70 2.59
C ARG A 17 20.69 16.64 2.11
N SER A 18 19.49 16.10 1.90
CA SER A 18 18.34 16.90 1.47
C SER A 18 18.01 18.03 2.45
N LEU A 19 18.16 17.80 3.75
CA LEU A 19 17.99 18.84 4.79
C LEU A 19 19.01 19.97 4.67
N THR A 20 20.21 19.68 4.15
CA THR A 20 21.24 20.68 3.84
C THR A 20 21.05 21.38 2.48
N GLN A 21 19.83 21.35 1.92
CA GLN A 21 19.46 21.94 0.62
C GLN A 21 20.08 21.24 -0.60
N ASP A 22 20.51 19.99 -0.45
CA ASP A 22 20.91 19.15 -1.59
C ASP A 22 19.66 18.61 -2.31
N HIS A 23 19.22 19.32 -3.35
CA HIS A 23 18.05 18.93 -4.14
C HIS A 23 18.25 17.61 -4.90
N GLU A 24 19.49 17.27 -5.26
CA GLU A 24 19.81 16.02 -5.96
C GLU A 24 19.58 14.82 -5.03
N ALA A 25 19.95 14.95 -3.75
CA ALA A 25 19.71 13.91 -2.77
C ALA A 25 18.22 13.58 -2.60
N PHE A 26 17.33 14.59 -2.68
CA PHE A 26 15.89 14.35 -2.65
C PHE A 26 15.39 13.72 -3.96
N GLY A 27 15.96 14.10 -5.10
CA GLY A 27 15.71 13.43 -6.38
C GLY A 27 15.95 11.92 -6.31
N GLN A 28 17.05 11.50 -5.69
CA GLN A 28 17.36 10.08 -5.49
C GLN A 28 16.36 9.37 -4.56
N LEU A 29 15.81 10.06 -3.56
CA LEU A 29 14.71 9.53 -2.74
C LEU A 29 13.44 9.35 -3.57
N ILE A 30 13.11 10.29 -4.47
CA ILE A 30 11.98 10.15 -5.39
C ILE A 30 12.20 8.92 -6.28
N ASP A 31 13.33 8.82 -6.98
CA ASP A 31 13.61 7.73 -7.91
C ASP A 31 13.49 6.36 -7.26
N ARG A 32 13.95 6.24 -6.00
CA ARG A 32 13.90 4.99 -5.23
C ARG A 32 12.48 4.58 -4.83
N HIS A 33 11.61 5.55 -4.54
CA HIS A 33 10.29 5.28 -3.95
C HIS A 33 9.12 5.49 -4.91
N ALA A 34 9.32 6.15 -6.05
CA ALA A 34 8.26 6.55 -6.98
C ALA A 34 7.38 5.39 -7.41
N ALA A 35 7.98 4.29 -7.88
CA ALA A 35 7.24 3.12 -8.32
C ALA A 35 6.36 2.53 -7.20
N LYS A 36 6.87 2.47 -5.98
CA LYS A 36 6.12 1.94 -4.82
C LYS A 36 4.95 2.84 -4.45
N ILE A 37 5.17 4.15 -4.38
CA ILE A 37 4.12 5.11 -4.01
C ILE A 37 3.03 5.19 -5.07
N VAL A 38 3.40 5.16 -6.36
CA VAL A 38 2.44 5.09 -7.47
C VAL A 38 1.62 3.81 -7.42
N ASN A 39 2.28 2.66 -7.19
CA ASN A 39 1.57 1.38 -7.08
C ASN A 39 0.64 1.35 -5.87
N LEU A 40 1.08 1.82 -4.70
CA LEU A 40 0.24 1.96 -3.52
C LEU A 40 -0.99 2.81 -3.83
N ALA A 41 -0.80 4.00 -4.40
CA ALA A 41 -1.89 4.90 -4.74
C ALA A 41 -2.87 4.25 -5.73
N TYR A 42 -2.34 3.56 -6.76
CA TYR A 42 -3.16 2.84 -7.74
C TYR A 42 -3.99 1.73 -7.08
N ARG A 43 -3.39 0.92 -6.21
CA ARG A 43 -4.10 -0.10 -5.44
C ARG A 43 -5.15 0.49 -4.50
N MET A 44 -4.95 1.71 -4.01
CA MET A 44 -5.93 2.40 -3.16
C MET A 44 -7.10 3.00 -3.96
N VAL A 45 -6.85 3.67 -5.09
CA VAL A 45 -7.86 4.49 -5.79
C VAL A 45 -8.39 3.87 -7.08
N GLY A 46 -7.68 2.89 -7.66
CA GLY A 46 -8.09 2.12 -8.83
C GLY A 46 -8.00 2.85 -10.17
N ASN A 47 -7.42 4.06 -10.21
CA ASN A 47 -7.22 4.84 -11.42
C ASN A 47 -5.75 5.23 -11.55
N ARG A 48 -5.14 4.90 -12.70
CA ARG A 48 -3.70 5.10 -12.93
C ARG A 48 -3.29 6.57 -12.96
N ALA A 49 -4.06 7.43 -13.63
CA ALA A 49 -3.74 8.85 -13.75
C ALA A 49 -3.85 9.54 -12.39
N GLU A 50 -4.96 9.30 -11.68
CA GLU A 50 -5.17 9.84 -10.33
C GLU A 50 -4.10 9.33 -9.35
N ALA A 51 -3.62 8.09 -9.52
CA ALA A 51 -2.52 7.57 -8.72
C ALA A 51 -1.17 8.27 -8.97
N GLU A 52 -0.87 8.68 -10.22
CA GLU A 52 0.33 9.48 -10.51
C GLU A 52 0.24 10.85 -9.89
N ASP A 53 -0.91 11.51 -10.02
CA ASP A 53 -1.14 12.83 -9.46
C ASP A 53 -1.03 12.81 -7.93
N LEU A 54 -1.66 11.83 -7.28
CA LEU A 54 -1.57 11.65 -5.83
C LEU A 54 -0.15 11.32 -5.36
N ALA A 55 0.61 10.52 -6.11
CA ALA A 55 2.00 10.23 -5.80
C ALA A 55 2.86 11.50 -5.92
N GLN A 56 2.68 12.28 -6.98
CA GLN A 56 3.38 13.57 -7.14
C GLN A 56 3.05 14.52 -5.99
N GLU A 57 1.77 14.67 -5.63
CA GLU A 57 1.37 15.46 -4.47
C GLU A 57 2.00 14.95 -3.16
N ALA A 58 2.10 13.63 -2.99
CA ALA A 58 2.73 13.04 -1.82
C ALA A 58 4.22 13.38 -1.75
N PHE A 59 4.97 13.29 -2.87
CA PHE A 59 6.37 13.69 -2.92
C PHE A 59 6.56 15.19 -2.71
N LEU A 60 5.71 16.05 -3.29
CA LEU A 60 5.75 17.49 -3.05
C LEU A 60 5.47 17.82 -1.59
N THR A 61 4.53 17.11 -0.96
CA THR A 61 4.23 17.26 0.47
C THR A 61 5.41 16.80 1.32
N ALA A 62 6.01 15.65 0.98
CA ALA A 62 7.19 15.11 1.65
C ALA A 62 8.39 16.06 1.55
N PHE A 63 8.63 16.65 0.38
CA PHE A 63 9.69 17.64 0.18
C PHE A 63 9.50 18.86 1.10
N LYS A 64 8.30 19.44 1.10
CA LYS A 64 7.97 20.60 1.95
C LYS A 64 8.02 20.31 3.44
N ALA A 65 7.68 19.08 3.83
CA ALA A 65 7.63 18.66 5.22
C ALA A 65 8.90 17.95 5.71
N LEU A 66 9.93 17.81 4.85
CA LEU A 66 11.11 16.99 5.16
C LEU A 66 11.84 17.46 6.43
N SER A 67 11.88 18.76 6.68
CA SER A 67 12.45 19.35 7.91
C SER A 67 11.75 18.92 9.20
N THR A 68 10.52 18.40 9.11
CA THR A 68 9.74 17.91 10.24
C THR A 68 9.91 16.40 10.48
N PHE A 69 10.59 15.70 9.57
CA PHE A 69 10.86 14.27 9.71
C PHE A 69 11.94 14.05 10.77
N ARG A 70 11.55 13.40 11.87
CA ARG A 70 12.39 13.16 13.06
C ARG A 70 13.19 11.86 13.05
N ALA A 71 13.06 11.04 11.99
CA ALA A 71 13.68 9.72 11.90
C ALA A 71 13.27 8.71 13.00
N ASP A 72 12.13 8.93 13.67
CA ASP A 72 11.53 7.97 14.62
C ASP A 72 11.01 6.70 13.91
N SER A 73 10.91 6.73 12.59
CA SER A 73 10.59 5.60 11.72
C SER A 73 11.37 5.69 10.41
N LYS A 74 11.35 4.63 9.59
CA LYS A 74 11.96 4.67 8.25
C LYS A 74 11.32 5.78 7.41
N PHE A 75 12.12 6.43 6.57
CA PHE A 75 11.62 7.42 5.61
C PHE A 75 10.48 6.86 4.75
N SER A 76 10.61 5.62 4.30
CA SER A 76 9.55 4.92 3.55
C SER A 76 8.24 4.88 4.33
N THR A 77 8.25 4.54 5.62
CA THR A 77 7.04 4.48 6.46
C THR A 77 6.39 5.87 6.59
N TRP A 78 7.21 6.91 6.78
CA TRP A 78 6.72 8.29 6.83
C TRP A 78 6.13 8.75 5.49
N LEU A 79 6.74 8.39 4.37
CA LEU A 79 6.25 8.69 3.02
C LEU A 79 4.95 7.95 2.71
N TYR A 80 4.84 6.67 3.09
CA TYR A 80 3.61 5.89 2.96
C TYR A 80 2.46 6.55 3.72
N ARG A 81 2.71 7.06 4.94
CA ARG A 81 1.69 7.83 5.69
C ARG A 81 1.17 9.03 4.90
N ILE A 82 2.06 9.80 4.29
CA ILE A 82 1.67 10.96 3.46
C ILE A 82 0.82 10.48 2.28
N ALA A 83 1.28 9.48 1.53
CA ALA A 83 0.60 8.96 0.35
C ALA A 83 -0.78 8.35 0.68
N THR A 84 -0.87 7.54 1.73
CA THR A 84 -2.12 6.93 2.20
C THR A 84 -3.13 8.00 2.62
N ASN A 85 -2.69 9.05 3.33
CA ASN A 85 -3.57 10.15 3.71
C ASN A 85 -4.13 10.89 2.48
N LYS A 86 -3.28 11.16 1.47
CA LYS A 86 -3.71 11.76 0.20
C LYS A 86 -4.75 10.91 -0.52
N CYS A 87 -4.53 9.59 -0.60
CA CYS A 87 -5.50 8.67 -1.19
C CYS A 87 -6.83 8.64 -0.43
N LYS A 88 -6.79 8.65 0.91
CA LYS A 88 -7.99 8.71 1.76
C LYS A 88 -8.78 10.00 1.57
N ASP A 89 -8.09 11.14 1.54
CA ASP A 89 -8.72 12.44 1.29
C ASP A 89 -9.40 12.47 -0.08
N TRP A 90 -8.72 11.97 -1.13
CA TRP A 90 -9.29 11.85 -2.47
C TRP A 90 -10.52 10.94 -2.51
N LEU A 91 -10.44 9.76 -1.88
CA LEU A 91 -11.55 8.81 -1.81
C LEU A 91 -12.77 9.40 -1.08
N ARG A 92 -12.55 10.17 0.00
CA ARG A 92 -13.61 10.84 0.75
C ARG A 92 -14.39 11.84 -0.12
N VAL A 93 -13.69 12.57 -1.00
CA VAL A 93 -14.31 13.56 -1.90
C VAL A 93 -15.01 12.89 -3.09
N LYS A 94 -14.37 11.89 -3.71
CA LYS A 94 -14.87 11.26 -4.94
C LYS A 94 -15.93 10.17 -4.71
N ARG A 95 -15.99 9.57 -3.52
CA ARG A 95 -17.00 8.55 -3.16
C ARG A 95 -17.65 8.86 -1.80
N PRO A 96 -18.50 9.90 -1.72
CA PRO A 96 -19.25 10.20 -0.49
C PRO A 96 -20.09 8.98 -0.09
N GLY A 97 -19.93 8.49 1.14
CA GLY A 97 -20.71 7.36 1.67
C GLY A 97 -20.00 5.99 1.73
N MET A 98 -18.82 5.81 1.14
CA MET A 98 -18.02 4.57 1.31
C MET A 98 -17.11 4.59 2.56
N GLY A 99 -16.99 5.73 3.24
CA GLY A 99 -16.03 5.94 4.34
C GLY A 99 -16.51 5.55 5.74
N GLN A 100 -17.79 5.21 5.91
CA GLN A 100 -18.39 4.86 7.20
C GLN A 100 -19.48 3.81 6.99
N GLN A 101 -19.10 2.54 6.93
CA GLN A 101 -20.01 1.49 7.34
C GLN A 101 -19.53 1.04 8.71
N ASP A 102 -20.35 1.32 9.73
CA ASP A 102 -20.17 0.77 11.07
C ASP A 102 -20.05 -0.75 10.94
N VAL A 103 -18.93 -1.28 11.42
CA VAL A 103 -18.59 -2.69 11.30
C VAL A 103 -19.15 -3.39 12.52
N ASP A 104 -20.29 -4.05 12.36
CA ASP A 104 -20.75 -5.05 13.34
C ASP A 104 -19.75 -6.22 13.35
N ILE A 105 -19.19 -6.45 14.54
CA ILE A 105 -18.19 -7.46 14.83
C ILE A 105 -18.95 -8.71 15.25
N ASP A 106 -18.95 -9.74 14.40
CA ASP A 106 -19.28 -11.10 14.84
C ASP A 106 -18.17 -12.08 14.41
N GLU A 107 -17.84 -12.97 15.35
CA GLU A 107 -16.67 -13.86 15.38
C GLU A 107 -17.07 -15.31 15.10
N THR A 108 -16.41 -15.95 14.13
CA THR A 108 -15.97 -17.36 14.23
C THR A 108 -15.03 -17.73 13.08
N LEU A 109 -14.04 -18.59 13.37
CA LEU A 109 -12.82 -18.88 12.60
C LEU A 109 -12.75 -20.38 12.23
N ASP A 110 -12.27 -20.68 11.01
CA ASP A 110 -11.22 -21.67 10.66
C ASP A 110 -11.18 -21.95 9.15
N ILE A 111 -10.01 -21.94 8.47
CA ILE A 111 -9.63 -22.83 7.32
C ILE A 111 -8.10 -22.74 6.96
N HIS A 112 -7.52 -23.85 6.49
CA HIS A 112 -6.22 -24.01 5.78
C HIS A 112 -6.41 -24.30 4.27
N ILE A 113 -5.47 -23.89 3.39
CA ILE A 113 -5.41 -24.28 1.95
C ILE A 113 -3.93 -24.42 1.49
N ALA A 114 -3.64 -25.42 0.66
CA ALA A 114 -2.33 -25.72 0.05
C ALA A 114 -2.37 -25.65 -1.50
N GLU A 115 -1.22 -25.46 -2.17
CA GLU A 115 -1.07 -25.23 -3.63
C GLU A 115 0.00 -26.11 -4.32
N GLU A 116 -0.16 -26.38 -5.63
CA GLU A 116 0.90 -26.74 -6.61
C GLU A 116 0.64 -26.09 -8.01
N GLN A 117 1.67 -25.85 -8.87
CA GLN A 117 1.67 -24.94 -10.05
C GLN A 117 2.25 -25.52 -11.39
N THR A 118 1.77 -25.09 -12.59
CA THR A 118 2.25 -25.43 -13.99
C THR A 118 2.07 -24.29 -15.06
N PRO A 119 2.66 -24.36 -16.30
CA PRO A 119 2.80 -23.25 -17.28
C PRO A 119 1.54 -22.68 -17.98
N GLU A 120 0.47 -23.46 -18.14
CA GLU A 120 -0.85 -22.94 -18.58
C GLU A 120 -1.39 -21.88 -17.60
N ARG A 121 -0.84 -21.84 -16.36
CA ARG A 121 -1.08 -20.76 -15.44
C ARG A 121 -0.55 -19.41 -15.89
N LEU A 122 0.41 -19.24 -16.80
CA LEU A 122 0.99 -17.90 -17.06
C LEU A 122 0.01 -16.92 -17.77
N LEU A 123 -0.77 -17.39 -18.76
CA LEU A 123 -1.85 -16.60 -19.37
C LEU A 123 -3.04 -16.45 -18.41
N SER A 124 -3.36 -17.52 -17.68
CA SER A 124 -4.32 -17.49 -16.58
C SER A 124 -3.87 -16.54 -15.45
N GLN A 125 -2.57 -16.35 -15.21
CA GLN A 125 -2.02 -15.50 -14.15
C GLN A 125 -2.22 -14.03 -14.46
N GLN A 126 -2.16 -13.61 -15.74
CA GLN A 126 -2.49 -12.24 -16.10
C GLN A 126 -3.99 -11.96 -15.90
N GLN A 127 -4.85 -12.91 -16.27
CA GLN A 127 -6.30 -12.81 -16.03
C GLN A 127 -6.61 -12.82 -14.54
N VAL A 128 -6.03 -13.75 -13.77
CA VAL A 128 -6.15 -13.84 -12.31
C VAL A 128 -5.60 -12.59 -11.62
N ALA A 129 -4.49 -12.01 -12.10
CA ALA A 129 -3.95 -10.77 -11.56
C ALA A 129 -4.90 -9.59 -11.80
N GLN A 130 -5.51 -9.50 -12.98
CA GLN A 130 -6.53 -8.49 -13.28
C GLN A 130 -7.80 -8.69 -12.45
N GLU A 131 -8.25 -9.93 -12.26
CA GLU A 131 -9.39 -10.26 -11.42
C GLU A 131 -9.14 -9.94 -9.95
N LEU A 132 -7.96 -10.31 -9.43
CA LEU A 132 -7.53 -9.97 -8.08
C LEU A 132 -7.47 -8.45 -7.89
N GLU A 133 -6.94 -7.72 -8.86
CA GLU A 133 -6.92 -6.27 -8.84
C GLU A 133 -8.32 -5.67 -8.77
N GLN A 134 -9.24 -6.15 -9.61
CA GLN A 134 -10.63 -5.71 -9.58
C GLN A 134 -11.32 -6.05 -8.25
N ALA A 135 -11.08 -7.24 -7.69
CA ALA A 135 -11.62 -7.65 -6.40
C ALA A 135 -11.10 -6.74 -5.26
N ILE A 136 -9.80 -6.42 -5.26
CA ILE A 136 -9.21 -5.45 -4.32
C ILE A 136 -9.91 -4.09 -4.43
N GLN A 137 -10.22 -3.63 -5.65
CA GLN A 137 -10.94 -2.37 -5.87
C GLN A 137 -12.41 -2.39 -5.43
N ARG A 138 -13.01 -3.55 -5.20
CA ARG A 138 -14.38 -3.68 -4.67
C ARG A 138 -14.44 -3.72 -3.15
N LEU A 139 -13.32 -4.01 -2.48
CA LEU A 139 -13.25 -3.96 -1.03
C LEU A 139 -13.66 -2.59 -0.48
N PRO A 140 -14.37 -2.52 0.66
CA PRO A 140 -14.54 -1.29 1.42
C PRO A 140 -13.18 -0.61 1.68
N PRO A 141 -13.09 0.74 1.63
CA PRO A 141 -11.81 1.46 1.73
C PRO A 141 -10.94 1.07 2.94
N LEU A 142 -11.56 0.88 4.11
CA LEU A 142 -10.86 0.51 5.35
C LEU A 142 -10.26 -0.90 5.30
N TYR A 143 -10.87 -1.83 4.57
CA TYR A 143 -10.34 -3.19 4.39
C TYR A 143 -9.30 -3.21 3.27
N ARG A 144 -9.54 -2.44 2.20
CA ARG A 144 -8.58 -2.28 1.10
C ARG A 144 -7.26 -1.71 1.59
N GLU A 145 -7.28 -0.60 2.34
CA GLU A 145 -6.05 0.04 2.85
C GLU A 145 -5.25 -0.94 3.72
N ALA A 146 -5.92 -1.65 4.64
CA ALA A 146 -5.26 -2.57 5.54
C ALA A 146 -4.69 -3.79 4.80
N PHE A 147 -5.45 -4.35 3.85
CA PHE A 147 -5.02 -5.49 3.03
C PHE A 147 -3.82 -5.12 2.15
N VAL A 148 -3.87 -3.99 1.44
CA VAL A 148 -2.79 -3.53 0.56
C VAL A 148 -1.51 -3.32 1.37
N LEU A 149 -1.56 -2.56 2.46
CA LEU A 149 -0.39 -2.31 3.29
C LEU A 149 0.19 -3.60 3.89
N LYS A 150 -0.67 -4.55 4.28
CA LYS A 150 -0.19 -5.79 4.92
C LYS A 150 0.37 -6.80 3.93
N HIS A 151 -0.38 -7.11 2.87
CA HIS A 151 -0.12 -8.26 2.01
C HIS A 151 0.58 -7.90 0.70
N ILE A 152 0.41 -6.67 0.21
CA ILE A 152 1.07 -6.22 -1.03
C ILE A 152 2.36 -5.50 -0.69
N GLU A 153 2.32 -4.56 0.26
CA GLU A 153 3.47 -3.77 0.67
C GLU A 153 4.34 -4.48 1.73
N GLY A 154 3.82 -5.54 2.35
CA GLY A 154 4.56 -6.37 3.31
C GLY A 154 4.85 -5.72 4.66
N LEU A 155 4.08 -4.69 5.04
CA LEU A 155 4.36 -3.92 6.26
C LEU A 155 4.04 -4.69 7.55
N SER A 156 4.76 -4.36 8.62
CA SER A 156 4.42 -4.83 9.96
C SER A 156 3.17 -4.11 10.49
N TYR A 157 2.50 -4.69 11.50
CA TYR A 157 1.37 -4.01 12.12
C TYR A 157 1.79 -2.71 12.82
N GLU A 158 3.00 -2.66 13.38
CA GLU A 158 3.58 -1.45 13.97
C GLU A 158 3.81 -0.35 12.92
N GLU A 159 4.35 -0.70 11.75
CA GLU A 159 4.50 0.25 10.63
C GLU A 159 3.12 0.74 10.15
N MET A 160 2.13 -0.15 10.10
CA MET A 160 0.75 0.21 9.74
C MET A 160 0.08 1.10 10.78
N GLU A 161 0.30 0.88 12.08
CA GLU A 161 -0.18 1.77 13.16
C GLU A 161 0.38 3.18 12.97
N ALA A 162 1.68 3.30 12.67
CA ALA A 162 2.33 4.58 12.40
C ALA A 162 1.78 5.29 11.16
N ILE A 163 1.35 4.54 10.14
CA ILE A 163 0.78 5.05 8.89
C ILE A 163 -0.69 5.45 9.05
N LEU A 164 -1.50 4.59 9.67
CA LEU A 164 -2.96 4.73 9.70
C LEU A 164 -3.49 5.40 10.97
N GLY A 165 -2.72 5.44 12.05
CA GLY A 165 -3.15 5.97 13.34
C GLY A 165 -4.23 5.11 14.03
N VAL A 166 -4.26 3.82 13.74
CA VAL A 166 -5.25 2.85 14.22
C VAL A 166 -4.51 1.70 14.89
N ASN A 167 -4.97 1.23 16.05
CA ASN A 167 -4.31 0.15 16.79
C ASN A 167 -4.28 -1.19 16.04
N SER A 168 -3.31 -2.03 16.40
CA SER A 168 -3.00 -3.28 15.72
C SER A 168 -4.13 -4.29 15.78
N ASP A 169 -4.93 -4.32 16.85
CA ASP A 169 -6.07 -5.24 16.94
C ASP A 169 -7.16 -4.88 15.92
N THR A 170 -7.46 -3.59 15.76
CA THR A 170 -8.35 -3.10 14.72
C THR A 170 -7.78 -3.37 13.32
N LEU A 171 -6.45 -3.22 13.14
CA LEU A 171 -5.80 -3.50 11.86
C LEU A 171 -5.85 -4.99 11.50
N LYS A 172 -5.59 -5.90 12.45
CA LYS A 172 -5.72 -7.36 12.24
C LYS A 172 -7.13 -7.70 11.80
N MET A 173 -8.15 -7.10 12.44
CA MET A 173 -9.55 -7.30 12.06
C MET A 173 -9.81 -6.81 10.63
N ARG A 174 -9.37 -5.61 10.26
CA ARG A 174 -9.54 -5.06 8.90
C ARG A 174 -8.85 -5.91 7.83
N VAL A 175 -7.62 -6.36 8.10
CA VAL A 175 -6.88 -7.28 7.21
C VAL A 175 -7.66 -8.58 7.03
N TYR A 176 -8.15 -9.15 8.13
CA TYR A 176 -8.92 -10.39 8.10
C TYR A 176 -10.21 -10.25 7.29
N LYS A 177 -11.00 -9.19 7.52
CA LYS A 177 -12.24 -8.93 6.78
C LYS A 177 -11.97 -8.70 5.29
N GLY A 178 -10.91 -7.96 4.96
CA GLY A 178 -10.45 -7.79 3.57
C GLY A 178 -10.11 -9.12 2.90
N ARG A 179 -9.33 -9.98 3.58
CA ARG A 179 -8.99 -11.32 3.08
C ARG A 179 -10.23 -12.20 2.88
N LEU A 180 -11.16 -12.18 3.84
CA LEU A 180 -12.40 -12.98 3.77
C LEU A 180 -13.28 -12.54 2.59
N GLN A 181 -13.45 -11.24 2.38
CA GLN A 181 -14.23 -10.74 1.27
C GLN A 181 -13.56 -11.05 -0.09
N LEU A 182 -12.24 -10.88 -0.20
CA LEU A 182 -11.50 -11.27 -1.40
C LEU A 182 -11.63 -12.77 -1.69
N SER A 183 -11.50 -13.62 -0.66
CA SER A 183 -11.65 -15.07 -0.81
C SER A 183 -13.04 -15.42 -1.33
N ARG A 184 -14.11 -14.80 -0.81
CA ARG A 184 -15.48 -15.03 -1.29
C ARG A 184 -15.65 -14.60 -2.76
N GLU A 185 -15.14 -13.44 -3.13
CA GLU A 185 -15.22 -12.93 -4.51
C GLU A 185 -14.44 -13.83 -5.48
N LEU A 186 -13.22 -14.24 -5.13
CA LEU A 186 -12.38 -15.09 -5.98
C LEU A 186 -12.92 -16.52 -6.12
N VAL A 187 -13.48 -17.10 -5.04
CA VAL A 187 -14.15 -18.42 -5.10
C VAL A 187 -15.39 -18.37 -6.00
N SER A 188 -16.13 -17.25 -6.01
CA SER A 188 -17.29 -17.09 -6.89
C SER A 188 -16.93 -16.97 -8.38
N LEU A 189 -15.71 -16.52 -8.68
CA LEU A 189 -15.18 -16.39 -10.04
C LEU A 189 -14.61 -17.70 -10.59
N ASN A 190 -14.28 -18.65 -9.70
CA ASN A 190 -13.79 -19.98 -10.04
C ASN A 190 -14.70 -21.07 -9.45
N PRO A 191 -15.99 -21.16 -9.87
CA PRO A 191 -16.86 -22.22 -9.41
C PRO A 191 -16.41 -23.52 -10.06
N ALA A 192 -15.55 -24.27 -9.37
CA ALA A 192 -15.10 -25.64 -9.63
C ALA A 192 -15.10 -26.08 -11.11
N GLN A 193 -13.91 -26.11 -11.73
CA GLN A 193 -13.64 -27.10 -12.78
C GLN A 193 -13.64 -28.51 -12.18
#